data_AF-A0A9D1FFP6-F1
#
_entry.id   AF-A0A9D1FFP6-F1
#
_cell.length_a   1.000
_cell.length_b   1.000
_cell.length_c   1.000
_cell.angle_alpha   90.00
_cell.angle_beta   90.00
_cell.angle_gamma   90.00
#
_symmetry.space_group_name_H-M   'P 1'
#
loop_
_entity.id
_entity.type
_entity.pdbx_description
1 polymer ?
#
loop_
_entity_poly.entity_id
_entity_poly.type
_entity_poly.pdbx_seq_one_letter_code
_entity_poly.pdbx_strand_id
1 'polypeptide(L)'
;MKIKPGICVALLCVLCLGLGMAAGYGLAVYAGNNAHSADSDLLCAGGIAPDKNGCCPGEVYTDMADLGFNCCPDDGGDCFPPIR
;
A
#
# COMPACT_ATOMS: atom_id res chain seq x y z
N MET A 1 44.35 27.99 5.82
CA MET A 1 44.11 27.19 4.60
C MET A 1 43.34 28.05 3.59
N LYS A 2 43.82 28.20 2.37
CA LYS A 2 43.19 29.03 1.31
C LYS A 2 42.38 28.09 0.41
N ILE A 3 41.08 27.98 0.65
CA ILE A 3 40.20 27.08 -0.12
C ILE A 3 40.11 27.64 -1.55
N LYS A 4 40.41 26.80 -2.55
CA LYS A 4 40.33 27.19 -3.96
C LYS A 4 38.86 27.27 -4.39
N PRO A 5 38.46 28.26 -5.20
CA PRO A 5 37.06 28.46 -5.60
C PRO A 5 36.44 27.24 -6.28
N GLY A 6 37.23 26.45 -7.01
CA GLY A 6 36.76 25.18 -7.60
C GLY A 6 36.38 24.10 -6.57
N ILE A 7 37.01 24.09 -5.40
CA ILE A 7 36.67 23.15 -4.31
C ILE A 7 35.33 23.54 -3.68
N CYS A 8 35.07 24.84 -3.51
CA CYS A 8 33.78 25.34 -3.05
C CYS A 8 32.64 24.95 -4.00
N VAL A 9 32.83 25.13 -5.30
CA VAL A 9 31.81 24.77 -6.31
C VAL A 9 31.54 23.26 -6.31
N ALA A 10 32.60 22.44 -6.25
CA ALA A 10 32.46 20.98 -6.20
C ALA A 10 31.69 20.52 -4.94
N LEU A 11 32.01 21.06 -3.76
CA LEU A 11 31.29 20.76 -2.51
C LEU A 11 29.81 21.15 -2.60
N LEU A 12 29.51 22.29 -3.19
CA LEU A 12 28.14 22.78 -3.35
C LEU A 12 27.33 21.88 -4.28
N CYS A 13 27.92 21.44 -5.40
CA CYS A 13 27.29 20.49 -6.31
C CYS A 13 27.01 19.14 -5.63
N VAL A 14 27.96 18.59 -4.86
CA VAL A 14 27.77 17.32 -4.14
C VAL A 14 26.66 17.44 -3.09
N LEU A 15 26.62 18.55 -2.35
CA LEU A 15 25.57 18.81 -1.37
C LEU A 15 24.19 18.87 -2.04
N CYS A 16 24.06 19.59 -3.15
CA CYS A 16 22.81 19.70 -3.90
C CYS A 16 22.34 18.35 -4.46
N LEU A 17 23.26 17.56 -5.01
CA LEU A 17 22.95 16.23 -5.54
C LEU A 17 22.53 15.26 -4.43
N GLY A 18 23.22 15.28 -3.29
CA GLY A 18 22.88 14.42 -2.14
C GLY A 18 21.52 14.75 -1.54
N LEU A 19 21.22 16.05 -1.35
CA LEU A 19 19.91 16.52 -0.87
C LEU A 19 18.79 16.16 -1.86
N GLY A 20 19.04 16.31 -3.15
CA GLY A 20 18.09 15.94 -4.21
C GLY A 20 17.76 14.45 -4.22
N MET A 21 18.76 13.59 -4.09
CA MET A 21 18.55 12.14 -4.01
C MET A 21 17.79 11.73 -2.75
N ALA A 22 18.11 12.32 -1.59
CA ALA A 22 17.42 12.00 -0.33
C ALA A 22 15.94 12.40 -0.36
N ALA A 23 15.64 13.60 -0.88
CA ALA A 23 14.26 14.06 -1.05
C ALA A 23 13.48 13.21 -2.07
N GLY A 24 14.12 12.86 -3.20
CA GLY A 24 13.53 12.01 -4.23
C GLY A 24 13.22 10.60 -3.73
N TYR A 25 14.15 9.98 -3.02
CA TYR A 25 13.95 8.67 -2.39
C TYR A 25 12.80 8.70 -1.38
N GLY A 26 12.75 9.72 -0.51
CA GLY A 26 11.68 9.87 0.47
C GLY A 26 10.30 9.96 -0.17
N LEU A 27 10.17 10.73 -1.26
CA LEU A 27 8.91 10.84 -2.00
C LEU A 27 8.52 9.51 -2.67
N ALA A 28 9.48 8.80 -3.27
CA ALA A 28 9.22 7.52 -3.92
C ALA A 28 8.76 6.44 -2.91
N VAL A 29 9.42 6.37 -1.75
CA VAL A 29 9.01 5.47 -0.65
C VAL A 29 7.64 5.85 -0.11
N TYR A 30 7.39 7.14 0.09
CA TYR A 30 6.09 7.62 0.58
C TYR A 30 4.96 7.22 -0.37
N ALA A 31 5.13 7.48 -1.67
CA ALA A 31 4.15 7.07 -2.69
C ALA A 31 3.95 5.55 -2.73
N GLY A 32 5.05 4.76 -2.65
CA GLY A 32 5.00 3.31 -2.63
C GLY A 32 4.26 2.75 -1.41
N ASN A 33 4.51 3.29 -0.22
CA ASN A 33 3.84 2.87 1.01
C ASN A 33 2.34 3.15 0.96
N ASN A 34 1.93 4.31 0.43
CA ASN A 34 0.50 4.63 0.27
C ASN A 34 -0.20 3.66 -0.69
N ALA A 35 0.48 3.28 -1.78
CA ALA A 35 -0.05 2.29 -2.71
C ALA A 35 -0.17 0.89 -2.06
N HIS A 36 0.83 0.50 -1.26
CA HIS A 36 0.80 -0.78 -0.54
C HIS A 36 -0.28 -0.81 0.54
N SER A 37 -0.48 0.28 1.28
CA SER A 37 -1.58 0.39 2.25
C SER A 37 -2.95 0.29 1.58
N ALA A 38 -3.13 0.93 0.43
CA ALA A 38 -4.38 0.82 -0.33
C ALA A 38 -4.64 -0.60 -0.84
N ASP A 39 -3.60 -1.35 -1.20
CA ASP A 39 -3.71 -2.74 -1.63
C ASP A 39 -3.98 -3.70 -0.45
N SER A 40 -3.45 -3.39 0.73
CA SER A 40 -3.64 -4.19 1.95
C SER A 40 -5.10 -4.24 2.39
N ASP A 41 -5.85 -3.17 2.15
CA ASP A 41 -7.30 -3.09 2.42
C ASP A 41 -8.12 -4.00 1.48
N LEU A 42 -7.51 -4.49 0.38
CA LEU A 42 -8.12 -5.39 -0.58
C LEU A 42 -7.82 -6.87 -0.30
N LEU A 43 -7.09 -7.16 0.78
CA LEU A 43 -6.68 -8.50 1.14
C LEU A 43 -7.41 -8.97 2.39
N CYS A 44 -7.65 -10.28 2.43
CA CYS A 44 -8.08 -10.97 3.63
C CYS A 44 -6.99 -10.96 4.70
N ALA A 45 -7.36 -11.31 5.92
CA ALA A 45 -6.42 -11.51 7.01
C ALA A 45 -5.24 -12.40 6.58
N GLY A 46 -4.02 -11.95 6.87
CA GLY A 46 -2.80 -12.66 6.45
C GLY A 46 -2.35 -12.35 5.01
N GLY A 47 -2.92 -11.34 4.35
CA GLY A 47 -2.50 -10.90 3.02
C GLY A 47 -2.96 -11.85 1.90
N ILE A 48 -4.01 -12.62 2.14
CA ILE A 48 -4.57 -13.57 1.17
C ILE A 48 -5.54 -12.81 0.26
N ALA A 49 -5.42 -12.99 -1.05
CA ALA A 49 -6.37 -12.40 -1.98
C ALA A 49 -7.76 -13.05 -1.82
N PRO A 50 -8.84 -12.27 -1.83
CA PRO A 50 -10.19 -12.83 -1.87
C PRO A 50 -10.43 -13.59 -3.17
N ASP A 51 -11.49 -14.40 -3.19
CA ASP A 51 -11.91 -15.11 -4.38
C ASP A 51 -12.51 -14.16 -5.45
N LYS A 52 -12.95 -14.74 -6.57
CA LYS A 52 -13.56 -13.97 -7.67
C LYS A 52 -14.82 -13.18 -7.29
N ASN A 53 -15.45 -13.50 -6.16
CA ASN A 53 -16.64 -12.84 -5.67
C ASN A 53 -16.32 -11.82 -4.57
N GLY A 54 -15.05 -11.71 -4.15
CA GLY A 54 -14.62 -10.82 -3.07
C GLY A 54 -14.66 -11.46 -1.68
N CYS A 55 -14.79 -12.79 -1.58
CA CYS A 55 -14.88 -13.51 -0.31
C CYS A 55 -13.55 -14.13 0.12
N CYS A 56 -13.29 -14.09 1.42
CA CYS A 56 -12.09 -14.66 2.01
C CYS A 56 -12.18 -16.19 2.15
N PRO A 57 -11.04 -16.88 2.30
CA PRO A 57 -11.04 -18.31 2.59
C PRO A 57 -11.87 -18.62 3.85
N GLY A 58 -12.76 -19.61 3.75
CA GLY A 58 -13.71 -19.94 4.82
C GLY A 58 -15.04 -19.16 4.75
N GLU A 59 -15.20 -18.26 3.78
CA GLU A 59 -16.46 -17.56 3.55
C GLU A 59 -17.18 -18.07 2.29
N VAL A 60 -18.50 -18.00 2.31
CA VAL A 60 -19.37 -18.39 1.21
C VAL A 60 -20.11 -17.16 0.69
N TYR A 61 -20.02 -16.96 -0.63
CA TYR A 61 -20.79 -15.93 -1.32
C TYR A 61 -22.29 -16.27 -1.29
N THR A 62 -23.03 -15.48 -0.54
CA THR A 62 -24.41 -15.79 -0.14
C THR A 62 -25.35 -14.65 -0.50
N ASP A 63 -26.48 -14.99 -1.12
CA ASP A 63 -27.58 -14.06 -1.37
C ASP A 63 -28.41 -13.90 -0.09
N MET A 64 -28.41 -12.68 0.48
CA MET A 64 -29.19 -12.32 1.67
C MET A 64 -30.46 -11.54 1.30
N ALA A 65 -31.01 -11.78 0.10
CA ALA A 65 -32.22 -11.16 -0.42
C ALA A 65 -32.12 -9.63 -0.44
N ASP A 66 -32.92 -8.93 0.37
CA ASP A 66 -32.97 -7.46 0.39
C ASP A 66 -31.66 -6.80 0.85
N LEU A 67 -30.79 -7.55 1.52
CA LEU A 67 -29.46 -7.10 1.94
C LEU A 67 -28.38 -7.28 0.85
N GLY A 68 -28.73 -7.91 -0.28
CA GLY A 68 -27.82 -8.21 -1.38
C GLY A 68 -26.89 -9.38 -1.07
N PHE A 69 -25.77 -9.45 -1.81
CA PHE A 69 -24.79 -10.51 -1.67
C PHE A 69 -23.71 -10.14 -0.65
N ASN A 70 -23.45 -11.06 0.29
CA ASN A 70 -22.41 -10.93 1.30
C ASN A 70 -21.55 -12.20 1.36
N CYS A 71 -20.37 -12.08 1.95
CA CYS A 71 -19.50 -13.19 2.31
C CYS A 71 -19.81 -13.59 3.75
N CYS A 72 -20.24 -14.84 3.95
CA CYS A 72 -20.65 -15.36 5.24
C CYS A 72 -19.70 -16.49 5.68
N PRO A 73 -19.19 -16.50 6.93
CA PRO A 73 -18.39 -17.61 7.45
C PRO A 73 -19.13 -18.96 7.34
N ASP A 74 -18.40 -20.00 6.95
CA ASP A 74 -18.94 -21.36 6.80
C ASP A 74 -19.31 -22.03 8.13
N ASP A 75 -18.66 -21.63 9.22
CA ASP A 75 -18.95 -22.03 10.60
C ASP A 75 -20.06 -21.21 11.27
N GLY A 76 -20.60 -20.22 10.55
CA GLY A 76 -21.66 -19.33 11.00
C GLY A 76 -21.12 -18.09 11.72
N GLY A 77 -21.84 -16.97 11.59
CA GLY A 77 -21.42 -15.69 12.15
C GLY A 77 -22.01 -14.51 11.40
N ASP A 78 -21.38 -13.35 11.56
CA ASP A 78 -21.75 -12.15 10.83
C ASP A 78 -21.26 -12.22 9.39
N CYS A 79 -22.14 -11.86 8.45
CA CYS A 79 -21.79 -11.73 7.04
C CYS A 79 -21.33 -10.30 6.73
N PHE A 80 -20.31 -10.17 5.88
CA PHE A 80 -19.76 -8.88 5.49
C PHE A 80 -19.86 -8.66 3.98
N PRO A 81 -19.95 -7.39 3.52
CA PRO A 81 -19.89 -7.09 2.11
C PRO A 81 -18.59 -7.61 1.47
N PRO A 82 -18.62 -8.08 0.21
CA PRO A 82 -17.42 -8.57 -0.45
C PRO A 82 -16.38 -7.46 -0.67
N ILE A 83 -15.10 -7.82 -0.56
CA ILE A 83 -13.97 -6.94 -0.82
C ILE A 83 -13.90 -6.62 -2.33
N ARG A 84 -13.66 -5.36 -2.69
CA ARG A 84 -13.57 -4.89 -4.09
C ARG A 84 -12.38 -3.98 -4.34
#